data_AF-A0A7C1J4B6-F1
#
_entry.id   AF-A0A7C1J4B6-F1
#
_cell.length_a   1.000
_cell.length_b   1.000
_cell.length_c   1.000
_cell.angle_alpha   90.00
_cell.angle_beta   90.00
_cell.angle_gamma   90.00
#
_symmetry.space_group_name_H-M   'P 1'
#
loop_
_entity.id
_entity.type
_entity.pdbx_description
1 polymer ?
#
loop_
_entity_poly.entity_id
_entity_poly.type
_entity_poly.pdbx_seq_one_letter_code
_entity_poly.pdbx_strand_id
1 'polypeptide(L)' 'RLSVHTWPELGYAAVDLFTCGDPTLGREAFNAFCDWFCAKHDRRTEIPRIAEV' A
#
# COMPACT_ATOMS: atom_id res chain seq x y z
N ARG A 1 -9.26 -4.46 -3.96
CA ARG A 1 -8.33 -4.64 -5.10
C ARG A 1 -6.91 -4.38 -4.63
N LEU A 2 -5.95 -5.16 -5.13
CA LEU A 2 -4.53 -5.06 -4.80
C LEU A 2 -3.70 -5.17 -6.08
N SER A 3 -2.71 -4.32 -6.25
CA SER A 3 -1.71 -4.43 -7.33
C SER A 3 -0.31 -4.11 -6.83
N VAL A 4 0.67 -4.80 -7.39
CA VAL A 4 2.09 -4.67 -7.05
C VAL A 4 2.88 -4.62 -8.35
N HIS A 5 3.78 -3.64 -8.44
CA HIS A 5 4.75 -3.50 -9.53
C HIS A 5 6.14 -3.39 -8.92
N THR A 6 7.08 -4.23 -9.34
CA THR A 6 8.43 -4.30 -8.77
C THR A 6 9.49 -4.00 -9.80
N TRP A 7 10.54 -3.30 -9.37
CA TRP A 7 11.78 -3.08 -10.10
C TRP A 7 12.96 -3.51 -9.21
N PRO A 8 13.31 -4.82 -9.22
CA PRO A 8 14.38 -5.36 -8.38
C PRO A 8 15.73 -4.65 -8.58
N GLU A 9 16.02 -4.21 -9.80
CA GLU A 9 17.24 -3.49 -10.16
C GLU A 9 17.38 -2.13 -9.45
N LEU A 10 16.27 -1.58 -8.93
CA LEU A 10 16.24 -0.37 -8.12
C LEU A 10 15.94 -0.65 -6.64
N GLY A 11 15.64 -1.91 -6.27
CA GLY A 11 15.11 -2.25 -4.95
C GLY A 11 13.77 -1.56 -4.65
N TYR A 12 12.95 -1.31 -5.68
CA TYR A 12 11.72 -0.53 -5.57
C TYR A 12 10.48 -1.38 -5.83
N ALA A 13 9.41 -1.11 -5.07
CA ALA A 13 8.09 -1.65 -5.31
C ALA A 13 7.03 -0.54 -5.20
N ALA A 14 6.13 -0.47 -6.16
CA ALA A 14 4.91 0.31 -6.10
C ALA A 14 3.73 -0.61 -5.75
N VAL A 15 2.99 -0.27 -4.70
CA VAL A 15 1.87 -1.07 -4.18
C VAL A 15 0.62 -0.20 -4.09
N ASP A 16 -0.47 -0.65 -4.70
CA ASP A 16 -1.78 -0.02 -4.57
C ASP A 16 -2.72 -0.93 -3.77
N LEU A 17 -3.22 -0.39 -2.66
CA LEU A 17 -4.17 -1.06 -1.78
C LEU A 17 -5.50 -0.33 -1.84
N PHE A 18 -6.50 -0.98 -2.42
CA PHE A 18 -7.86 -0.47 -2.49
C PHE A 18 -8.77 -1.40 -1.68
N THR A 19 -9.13 -0.96 -0.49
CA THR A 19 -10.07 -1.66 0.40
C THR A 19 -11.41 -0.91 0.43
N CYS A 20 -12.47 -1.62 0.80
CA CYS A 20 -13.77 -1.06 1.14
C CYS A 20 -14.08 -1.42 2.61
N GLY A 21 -14.85 -0.59 3.31
CA GLY A 21 -15.16 -0.80 4.72
C GLY A 21 -14.16 -0.09 5.62
N ASP A 22 -13.62 -0.79 6.62
CA ASP A 22 -12.70 -0.21 7.60
C ASP A 22 -11.40 0.26 6.93
N PRO A 23 -11.06 1.56 7.01
CA PRO A 23 -9.82 2.10 6.44
C PRO A 23 -8.54 1.54 7.10
N THR A 24 -8.62 1.00 8.31
CA THR A 24 -7.45 0.43 9.01
C THR A 24 -6.85 -0.77 8.27
N LEU A 25 -7.68 -1.60 7.63
CA LEU A 25 -7.27 -2.75 6.82
C LEU A 25 -6.25 -2.38 5.74
N GLY A 26 -6.42 -1.22 5.09
CA GLY A 26 -5.49 -0.75 4.08
C GLY A 26 -4.10 -0.43 4.65
N ARG A 27 -4.05 0.12 5.86
CA ARG A 27 -2.79 0.47 6.54
C ARG A 27 -2.08 -0.75 7.08
N GLU A 28 -2.82 -1.71 7.65
CA GLU A 28 -2.25 -2.97 8.13
C GLU A 28 -1.66 -3.78 6.97
N ALA A 29 -2.38 -3.86 5.85
CA ALA A 29 -1.86 -4.50 4.65
C ALA A 29 -0.60 -3.80 4.13
N PHE A 30 -0.56 -2.46 4.13
CA PHE A 30 0.64 -1.70 3.74
C PHE A 30 1.84 -2.05 4.62
N ASN A 31 1.67 -2.06 5.94
CA ASN A 31 2.74 -2.41 6.89
C ASN A 31 3.25 -3.83 6.65
N ALA A 32 2.33 -4.78 6.41
CA ALA A 32 2.71 -6.16 6.08
C ALA A 32 3.56 -6.24 4.80
N PHE A 33 3.28 -5.41 3.78
CA PHE A 33 4.13 -5.32 2.60
C PHE A 33 5.50 -4.71 2.90
N CYS A 34 5.57 -3.65 3.71
CA CYS A 34 6.85 -3.07 4.12
C CYS A 34 7.74 -4.09 4.83
N ASP A 35 7.17 -4.87 5.75
CA ASP A 35 7.88 -5.93 6.46
C ASP A 35 8.31 -7.05 5.50
N TRP A 36 7.40 -7.52 4.64
CA TRP A 36 7.68 -8.59 3.68
C TRP A 36 8.77 -8.21 2.67
N PHE A 37 8.74 -6.99 2.15
CA PHE A 37 9.76 -6.47 1.24
C PHE A 37 11.02 -5.98 1.96
N CYS A 38 11.05 -6.00 3.30
CA CYS A 38 12.13 -5.42 4.10
C CYS A 38 12.43 -3.96 3.73
N ALA A 39 11.38 -3.19 3.41
CA ALA A 39 11.48 -1.81 2.95
C ALA A 39 12.22 -0.94 3.98
N LYS A 40 13.22 -0.18 3.52
CA LYS A 40 13.98 0.75 4.38
C LYS A 40 13.40 2.15 4.38
N HIS A 41 12.73 2.50 3.29
CA HIS A 41 12.06 3.77 3.09
C HIS A 41 10.72 3.50 2.41
N ASP A 42 9.69 4.21 2.85
CA ASP A 42 8.38 4.15 2.26
C ASP A 42 7.80 5.56 2.11
N ARG A 43 6.84 5.68 1.18
CA ARG A 43 6.02 6.87 1.04
C ARG A 43 4.60 6.42 0.76
N ARG A 44 3.68 6.83 1.62
CA ARG A 44 2.26 6.48 1.52
C ARG A 44 1.40 7.71 1.21
N THR A 45 0.42 7.52 0.34
CA THR A 45 -0.67 8.47 0.10
C THR A 45 -1.99 7.71 0.22
N GLU A 46 -2.88 8.19 1.08
CA GLU A 46 -4.22 7.61 1.28
C GLU A 46 -5.26 8.51 0.59
N ILE A 47 -6.12 7.91 -0.24
CA ILE A 47 -7.13 8.63 -1.01
C ILE A 47 -8.51 8.02 -0.73
N PRO A 48 -9.42 8.73 -0.06
CA PRO A 48 -10.82 8.33 0.04
C PRO A 48 -11.43 8.21 -1.36
N ARG A 49 -12.08 7.08 -1.64
CA ARG A 49 -12.60 6.77 -2.99
C ARG A 49 -14.04 7.22 -3.21
N ILE A 50 -14.76 7.43 -2.12
CA ILE A 50 -16.09 8.06 -2.09
C ILE A 50 -15.98 9.18 -1.06
N ALA A 51 -16.46 10.38 -1.40
CA ALA A 51 -16.59 11.46 -0.43
C ALA A 51 -17.55 11.00 0.67
N GLU A 52 -17.22 11.24 1.95
CA GLU A 52 -18.19 11.11 3.02
C GLU A 52 -19.50 11.81 2.60
N VAL A 53 -20.62 11.10 2.71
CA VAL A 53 -21.95 11.74 2.71
C VAL A 53 -22.17 12.33 4.10
#